data_AF-A0A7L2TT21-F1
#
_entry.id   AF-A0A7L2TT21-F1
#
_cell.length_a   1.000
_cell.length_b   1.000
_cell.length_c   1.000
_cell.angle_alpha   90.00
_cell.angle_beta   90.00
_cell.angle_gamma   90.00
#
_symmetry.space_group_name_H-M   'P 1'
#
loop_
_entity.id
_entity.type
_entity.pdbx_description
1 polymer ?
#
loop_
_entity_poly.entity_id
_entity_poly.type
_entity_poly.pdbx_seq_one_letter_code
_entity_poly.pdbx_strand_id
1 'polypeptide(L)'
;LAMASQAVITVQPQFSVAQQPGQWQTGLMDCCSDCGVCLCGMFCFPCLNCQVAGDMDECCLCGSSVAMRTLYRTKYNIPGSILGDFCSVWWCSPCSLCQLKRDINRRKEMGIF
;
A
#
# COMPACT_ATOMS: atom_id res chain seq x y z
N LEU A 1 -45.22 4.76 44.61
CA LEU A 1 -44.98 3.94 43.40
C LEU A 1 -44.02 4.71 42.51
N ALA A 2 -42.72 4.44 42.60
CA ALA A 2 -41.71 5.11 41.78
C ALA A 2 -41.68 4.48 40.39
N MET A 3 -41.91 5.28 39.36
CA MET A 3 -41.85 4.84 37.95
C MET A 3 -40.38 4.80 37.52
N ALA A 4 -39.88 3.62 37.19
CA ALA A 4 -38.55 3.43 36.63
C ALA A 4 -38.54 3.92 35.17
N SER A 5 -37.80 4.99 34.89
CA SER A 5 -37.56 5.50 33.54
C SER A 5 -36.62 4.55 32.79
N GLN A 6 -37.11 3.87 31.78
CA GLN A 6 -36.29 3.05 30.88
C GLN A 6 -35.54 3.96 29.91
N ALA A 7 -34.21 3.98 30.00
CA ALA A 7 -33.37 4.65 29.01
C ALA A 7 -33.39 3.83 27.71
N VAL A 8 -34.10 4.32 26.69
CA VAL A 8 -34.06 3.75 25.34
C VAL A 8 -32.76 4.18 24.68
N ILE A 9 -31.89 3.22 24.38
CA ILE A 9 -30.65 3.44 23.63
C ILE A 9 -31.04 3.65 22.16
N THR A 10 -31.03 4.89 21.69
CA THR A 10 -31.43 5.25 20.30
C THR A 10 -30.26 5.22 19.30
N VAL A 11 -29.03 5.02 19.77
CA VAL A 11 -27.82 5.02 18.92
C VAL A 11 -27.13 3.67 19.04
N GLN A 12 -27.33 2.82 18.04
CA GLN A 12 -26.54 1.59 17.88
C GLN A 12 -25.22 1.96 17.17
N PRO A 13 -24.07 1.41 17.58
CA PRO A 13 -22.83 1.62 16.84
C PRO A 13 -23.04 1.14 15.40
N GLN A 14 -22.91 2.05 14.44
CA GLN A 14 -22.99 1.66 13.03
C GLN A 14 -21.90 0.61 12.78
N PHE A 15 -22.32 -0.57 12.30
CA PHE A 15 -21.38 -1.54 11.75
C PHE A 15 -20.59 -0.82 10.66
N SER A 16 -19.31 -0.59 10.91
CA SER A 16 -18.38 -0.09 9.90
C SER A 16 -18.48 -1.03 8.71
N VAL A 17 -18.99 -0.54 7.57
CA VAL A 17 -18.95 -1.28 6.32
C VAL A 17 -17.51 -1.72 6.12
N ALA A 18 -17.27 -3.04 6.07
CA ALA A 18 -15.95 -3.58 5.84
C ALA A 18 -15.44 -2.96 4.54
N GLN A 19 -14.34 -2.20 4.63
CA GLN A 19 -13.72 -1.57 3.47
C GLN A 19 -13.42 -2.68 2.46
N GLN A 20 -13.85 -2.50 1.21
CA GLN A 20 -13.63 -3.51 0.19
C GLN A 20 -12.13 -3.84 0.11
N PRO A 21 -11.74 -5.11 0.01
CA PRO A 21 -10.34 -5.47 -0.11
C PRO A 21 -9.77 -4.81 -1.38
N GLY A 22 -8.74 -3.99 -1.20
CA GLY A 22 -8.01 -3.41 -2.31
C GLY A 22 -7.21 -4.48 -3.06
N GLN A 23 -6.82 -4.18 -4.29
CA GLN A 23 -5.92 -5.03 -5.07
C GLN A 23 -4.75 -4.21 -5.60
N TRP A 24 -3.61 -4.88 -5.78
CA TRP A 24 -2.51 -4.35 -6.59
C TRP A 24 -2.98 -4.22 -8.04
N GLN A 25 -2.66 -3.09 -8.68
CA GLN A 25 -2.97 -2.81 -10.07
C GLN A 25 -2.01 -3.54 -11.03
N THR A 26 -0.85 -3.97 -10.54
CA THR A 26 0.17 -4.70 -11.32
C THR A 26 0.71 -5.91 -10.56
N GLY A 27 1.16 -6.91 -11.30
CA GLY A 27 1.89 -8.04 -10.74
C GLY A 27 3.31 -7.66 -10.31
N LEU A 28 3.88 -8.45 -9.40
CA LEU A 28 5.25 -8.22 -8.88
C LEU A 28 6.30 -8.25 -10.00
N MET A 29 6.18 -9.19 -10.94
CA MET A 29 7.11 -9.38 -12.07
C MET A 29 6.61 -8.77 -13.38
N ASP A 30 5.66 -7.84 -13.30
CA ASP A 30 5.06 -7.21 -14.48
C ASP A 30 5.99 -6.12 -15.07
N CYS A 31 7.29 -6.38 -15.13
CA CYS A 31 8.36 -5.45 -15.49
C CYS A 31 8.18 -4.80 -16.87
N CYS A 32 7.46 -5.46 -17.78
CA CYS A 32 7.16 -4.97 -19.12
C CYS A 32 6.02 -3.95 -19.16
N SER A 33 5.20 -3.82 -18.10
CA SER A 33 4.09 -2.86 -18.10
C SER A 33 4.54 -1.41 -17.93
N ASP A 34 5.69 -1.16 -17.30
CA ASP A 34 6.34 0.15 -17.26
C ASP A 34 7.86 0.00 -17.35
N CYS A 35 8.36 -0.12 -18.58
CA CYS A 35 9.79 -0.28 -18.84
C CYS A 35 10.64 0.84 -18.23
N GLY A 36 10.13 2.08 -18.18
CA GLY A 36 10.85 3.21 -17.57
C GLY A 36 11.10 3.01 -16.07
N VAL A 37 10.09 2.53 -15.33
CA VAL A 37 10.22 2.23 -13.88
C VAL A 37 11.13 1.02 -13.69
N CYS A 38 10.99 -0.01 -14.52
CA CYS A 38 11.84 -1.21 -14.44
C CYS A 38 13.31 -0.90 -14.74
N LEU A 39 13.59 -0.09 -15.76
CA LEU A 39 14.94 0.36 -16.09
C LEU A 39 15.49 1.25 -14.97
N CYS A 40 14.69 2.16 -14.41
CA CYS A 40 15.12 2.96 -13.26
C CYS A 40 15.43 2.08 -12.04
N GLY A 41 14.63 1.06 -11.75
CA GLY A 41 14.89 0.09 -10.67
C GLY A 41 16.15 -0.75 -10.90
N MET A 42 16.48 -1.08 -12.15
CA MET A 42 17.66 -1.88 -12.50
C MET A 42 18.95 -1.04 -12.55
N PHE A 43 18.89 0.20 -13.07
CA PHE A 43 20.06 1.05 -13.32
C PHE A 43 20.27 2.14 -12.25
N CYS A 44 19.22 2.61 -11.57
CA CYS A 44 19.33 3.51 -10.42
C CYS A 44 18.32 3.16 -9.31
N PHE A 45 18.51 1.99 -8.70
CA PHE A 45 17.75 1.56 -7.53
C PHE A 45 17.63 2.62 -6.40
N PRO A 46 18.69 3.34 -5.99
CA PRO A 46 18.56 4.36 -4.94
C PRO A 46 17.69 5.57 -5.37
N CYS A 47 17.73 5.95 -6.65
CA CYS A 47 16.85 7.00 -7.17
C CYS A 47 15.37 6.58 -7.04
N LEU A 48 15.05 5.35 -7.44
CA LEU A 48 13.71 4.80 -7.35
C LEU A 48 13.24 4.71 -5.88
N ASN A 49 14.14 4.32 -4.98
CA ASN A 49 13.91 4.24 -3.54
C ASN A 49 13.51 5.60 -2.97
N CYS A 50 14.28 6.64 -3.32
CA CYS A 50 13.98 8.02 -2.99
C CYS A 50 12.64 8.51 -3.55
N GLN A 51 12.32 8.15 -4.80
CA GLN A 51 11.06 8.57 -5.41
C GLN A 51 9.85 7.95 -4.70
N VAL A 52 9.91 6.65 -4.37
CA VAL A 52 8.83 5.96 -3.65
C VAL A 52 8.70 6.51 -2.24
N ALA A 53 9.82 6.72 -1.54
CA ALA A 53 9.81 7.29 -0.20
C ALA A 53 9.23 8.72 -0.21
N GLY A 54 9.67 9.57 -1.15
CA GLY A 54 9.14 10.93 -1.30
C GLY A 54 7.65 10.95 -1.66
N ASP A 55 7.18 9.99 -2.46
CA ASP A 55 5.74 9.84 -2.74
C ASP A 55 4.92 9.45 -1.51
N MET A 56 5.55 8.88 -0.48
CA MET A 56 4.91 8.49 0.78
C MET A 56 5.25 9.43 1.94
N ASP A 57 5.89 10.58 1.66
CA ASP A 57 6.38 11.55 2.66
C ASP A 57 7.37 10.95 3.69
N GLU A 58 8.22 10.05 3.22
CA GLU A 58 9.14 9.27 4.05
C GLU A 58 10.61 9.45 3.62
N CYS A 59 11.55 9.02 4.47
CA CYS A 59 12.98 9.15 4.19
C CYS A 59 13.44 8.28 2.99
N CYS A 60 14.28 8.85 2.12
CA CYS A 60 14.83 8.25 0.90
C CYS A 60 15.34 6.80 1.02
N LEU A 61 15.86 6.42 2.20
CA LEU A 61 16.45 5.10 2.46
C LEU A 61 15.39 4.03 2.77
N CYS A 62 14.15 4.43 3.02
CA CYS A 62 13.11 3.56 3.56
C CYS A 62 12.20 2.97 2.48
N GLY A 63 12.16 3.51 1.26
CA GLY A 63 11.25 3.10 0.17
C GLY A 63 11.24 1.61 -0.17
N SER A 64 12.39 0.93 -0.10
CA SER A 64 12.52 -0.52 -0.37
C SER A 64 12.28 -1.42 0.84
N SER A 65 11.95 -0.84 2.00
CA SER A 65 11.74 -1.62 3.22
C SER A 65 10.44 -2.43 3.17
N VAL A 66 10.42 -3.54 3.90
CA VAL A 66 9.20 -4.31 4.15
C VAL A 66 8.15 -3.45 4.85
N ALA A 67 8.59 -2.50 5.68
CA ALA A 67 7.72 -1.53 6.33
C ALA A 67 6.95 -0.70 5.30
N MET A 68 7.60 -0.12 4.28
CA MET A 68 6.90 0.68 3.26
C MET A 68 5.85 -0.12 2.51
N ARG A 69 6.19 -1.34 2.10
CA ARG A 69 5.24 -2.23 1.45
C ARG A 69 4.05 -2.56 2.34
N THR A 70 4.31 -2.84 3.63
CA THR A 70 3.27 -3.14 4.61
C THR A 70 2.36 -1.92 4.83
N LEU A 71 2.95 -0.74 5.08
CA LEU A 71 2.23 0.53 5.26
C LEU A 71 1.35 0.84 4.05
N TYR A 72 1.87 0.68 2.84
CA TYR A 72 1.12 0.88 1.61
C TYR A 72 -0.09 -0.04 1.50
N ARG A 73 0.10 -1.33 1.80
CA ARG A 73 -0.99 -2.32 1.77
C ARG A 73 -2.05 -2.04 2.82
N THR A 74 -1.65 -1.59 4.00
CA THR A 74 -2.59 -1.18 5.05
C THR A 74 -3.36 0.07 4.63
N LYS A 75 -2.71 1.07 4.03
CA LYS A 75 -3.37 2.30 3.53
C LYS A 75 -4.47 2.00 2.50
N TYR A 76 -4.21 1.07 1.58
CA TYR A 76 -5.16 0.73 0.51
C TYR A 76 -5.92 -0.59 0.76
N ASN A 77 -5.91 -1.09 2.00
CA ASN A 77 -6.62 -2.29 2.43
C ASN A 77 -6.38 -3.53 1.53
N ILE A 78 -5.14 -3.72 1.06
CA ILE A 78 -4.76 -4.82 0.17
C ILE A 78 -4.47 -6.08 1.01
N PRO A 79 -5.16 -7.22 0.79
CA PRO A 79 -5.09 -8.41 1.66
C PRO A 79 -3.78 -9.19 1.50
N GLY A 80 -3.04 -9.39 2.58
CA GLY A 80 -1.74 -10.07 2.59
C GLY A 80 -1.12 -10.16 3.99
N SER A 81 0.13 -10.60 4.08
CA SER A 81 0.84 -10.76 5.35
C SER A 81 2.24 -10.15 5.29
N ILE A 82 2.74 -9.73 6.45
CA ILE A 82 4.11 -9.19 6.59
C ILE A 82 5.15 -10.20 6.08
N LEU A 83 4.93 -11.50 6.32
CA LEU A 83 5.81 -12.55 5.78
C LEU A 83 5.78 -12.58 4.24
N GLY A 84 4.60 -12.41 3.62
CA GLY A 84 4.49 -12.30 2.17
C GLY A 84 5.19 -11.06 1.61
N ASP A 85 5.16 -9.94 2.33
CA ASP A 85 5.86 -8.72 1.96
C ASP A 85 7.38 -8.86 2.12
N PHE A 86 7.84 -9.51 3.19
CA PHE A 86 9.24 -9.89 3.37
C PHE A 86 9.71 -10.81 2.24
N CYS A 87 8.98 -11.88 1.92
CA CYS A 87 9.30 -12.79 0.83
C CYS A 87 9.34 -12.06 -0.53
N SER A 88 8.44 -11.10 -0.76
CA SER A 88 8.42 -10.32 -2.00
C SER A 88 9.67 -9.45 -2.15
N VAL A 89 10.09 -8.77 -1.08
CA VAL A 89 11.32 -7.96 -1.05
C VAL A 89 12.57 -8.85 -1.13
N TRP A 90 12.57 -9.99 -0.46
CA TRP A 90 13.70 -10.93 -0.44
C TRP A 90 13.92 -11.60 -1.81
N TRP A 91 12.83 -12.03 -2.47
CA TRP A 91 12.90 -12.68 -3.77
C TRP A 91 13.39 -11.73 -4.86
N CYS A 92 12.81 -10.52 -4.95
CA CYS A 92 13.25 -9.49 -5.87
C CYS A 92 12.92 -8.10 -5.33
N SER A 93 13.87 -7.48 -4.63
CA SER A 93 13.73 -6.12 -4.10
C SER A 93 13.45 -5.08 -5.20
N PRO A 94 14.14 -5.08 -6.36
CA PRO A 94 13.82 -4.19 -7.48
C PRO A 94 12.39 -4.35 -7.99
N CYS A 95 11.93 -5.59 -8.19
CA CYS A 95 10.58 -5.87 -8.68
C CYS A 95 9.52 -5.40 -7.67
N SER A 96 9.75 -5.64 -6.38
CA SER A 96 8.88 -5.19 -5.29
C SER A 96 8.74 -3.66 -5.26
N LEU A 97 9.86 -2.95 -5.40
CA LEU A 97 9.86 -1.49 -5.42
C LEU A 97 9.25 -0.91 -6.71
N CYS A 98 9.53 -1.53 -7.86
CA CYS A 98 8.91 -1.19 -9.14
C CYS A 98 7.39 -1.41 -9.11
N GLN A 99 6.91 -2.51 -8.51
CA GLN A 99 5.47 -2.73 -8.31
C GLN A 99 4.86 -1.59 -7.50
N LEU A 100 5.50 -1.21 -6.39
CA LEU A 100 5.03 -0.14 -5.53
C LEU A 100 4.97 1.21 -6.26
N LYS A 101 6.03 1.59 -6.99
CA LYS A 101 6.06 2.84 -7.78
C LYS A 101 4.97 2.87 -8.86
N ARG A 102 4.75 1.75 -9.56
CA ARG A 102 3.70 1.67 -10.60
C ARG A 102 2.31 1.79 -10.01
N ASP A 103 2.06 1.14 -8.87
CA ASP A 103 0.79 1.26 -8.17
C ASP A 103 0.55 2.70 -7.69
N ILE A 104 1.57 3.36 -7.14
CA ILE A 104 1.53 4.79 -6.80
C ILE A 104 1.16 5.63 -8.01
N ASN A 105 1.85 5.47 -9.14
CA ASN A 105 1.60 6.25 -10.34
C ASN A 105 0.15 6.08 -10.84
N ARG A 106 -0.34 4.84 -10.96
CA ARG A 106 -1.72 4.58 -11.39
C ARG A 106 -2.75 5.15 -10.42
N ARG A 107 -2.49 5.10 -9.10
CA ARG A 107 -3.39 5.71 -8.11
C ARG A 107 -3.39 7.23 -8.17
N LYS A 108 -2.24 7.86 -8.48
CA LYS A 108 -2.16 9.30 -8.74
C LYS A 108 -2.95 9.69 -9.98
N GLU A 109 -2.86 8.91 -11.05
CA GLU A 109 -3.65 9.12 -12.28
C GLU A 109 -5.16 9.01 -12.04
N MET A 110 -5.57 8.09 -11.15
CA MET A 110 -6.96 7.95 -10.71
C MET A 110 -7.41 9.01 -9.69
N GLY A 111 -6.49 9.83 -9.16
CA GLY A 111 -6.79 10.84 -8.14
C GLY A 111 -7.12 10.28 -6.75
N ILE A 112 -6.67 9.05 -6.43
CA ILE A 112 -6.96 8.36 -5.16
C ILE A 112 -5.74 8.15 -4.25
N PHE A 113 -4.61 8.77 -4.60
CA PHE A 113 -3.32 8.57 -3.92
C PHE A 113 -3.11 9.51 -2.73
#